data_AF-A0A6L5G1H1-F1
#
_entry.id   AF-A0A6L5G1H1-F1
#
_cell.length_a   1.000
_cell.length_b   1.000
_cell.length_c   1.000
_cell.angle_alpha   90.00
_cell.angle_beta   90.00
_cell.angle_gamma   90.00
#
_symmetry.space_group_name_H-M   'P 1'
#
loop_
_entity.id
_entity.type
_entity.pdbx_description
1 polymer ?
#
loop_
_entity_poly.entity_id
_entity_poly.type
_entity_poly.pdbx_seq_one_letter_code
_entity_poly.pdbx_strand_id
1 'polypeptide(L)'
;MILDIATVTTPLANHSVAIDDNRRERGDYNLEFRLADRVYEGDLTTRIGLLETALSETRHLIACFTQALLDRGEVTMDALTENRRRLNELGYRNGARIVARAWVDPEFKERLLATGREAVRELDIPPGRLGKLGVAENTDEAHNIVVCTLCSCYPHDLLGDPPWWYRTDGYKQRIVADPRETIRDMFGLDVAPERTVMVRDSTSDVRWMVLPRRPEGTEGMSEEELAGLVTAESLVGSEEIPPPTEHHDRS
;
A
#
# COMPACT_ATOMS: atom_id res chain seq x y z
N MET A 1 -16.03 14.55 -8.55
CA MET A 1 -14.59 14.81 -8.74
C MET A 1 -13.99 14.96 -7.34
N ILE A 2 -13.44 13.87 -6.80
CA ILE A 2 -12.93 13.81 -5.42
C ILE A 2 -11.63 14.61 -5.41
N LEU A 3 -11.62 15.76 -4.72
CA LEU A 3 -10.39 16.52 -4.47
C LEU A 3 -9.65 15.80 -3.35
N ASP A 4 -8.75 14.88 -3.72
CA ASP A 4 -7.94 14.11 -2.77
C ASP A 4 -7.17 15.02 -1.80
N ILE A 5 -7.15 14.61 -0.53
CA ILE A 5 -6.47 15.30 0.57
C ILE A 5 -4.98 15.31 0.27
N ALA A 6 -4.45 16.47 -0.16
CA ALA A 6 -3.04 16.64 -0.39
C ALA A 6 -2.31 16.82 0.94
N THR A 7 -1.34 15.95 1.23
CA THR A 7 -0.49 16.04 2.43
C THR A 7 0.71 16.95 2.16
N VAL A 8 0.68 18.17 2.69
CA VAL A 8 1.84 19.07 2.68
C VAL A 8 2.66 18.83 3.93
N THR A 9 3.98 18.77 3.79
CA THR A 9 4.89 18.76 4.93
C THR A 9 5.06 20.20 5.39
N THR A 10 4.47 20.58 6.53
CA THR A 10 4.73 21.88 7.14
C THR A 10 6.12 21.84 7.79
N PRO A 11 6.98 22.85 7.58
CA PRO A 11 8.21 22.97 8.35
C PRO A 11 7.85 23.06 9.83
N LEU A 12 8.46 22.22 10.68
CA LEU A 12 8.35 22.33 12.13
C LEU A 12 9.10 23.58 12.60
N ALA A 13 8.49 24.76 12.43
CA ALA A 13 9.01 25.98 13.01
C ALA A 13 8.74 25.97 14.52
N ASN A 14 9.80 25.88 15.33
CA ASN A 14 9.83 26.24 16.76
C ASN A 14 8.83 25.55 17.73
N HIS A 15 8.28 24.38 17.40
CA HIS A 15 7.43 23.63 18.33
C HIS A 15 8.18 22.42 18.92
N SER A 16 8.16 22.28 20.25
CA SER A 16 8.66 21.08 20.93
C SER A 16 7.77 19.90 20.55
N VAL A 17 8.29 18.98 19.74
CA VAL A 17 7.62 17.70 19.51
C VAL A 17 7.69 16.93 20.84
N ALA A 18 6.54 16.76 21.49
CA ALA A 18 6.45 15.86 22.63
C ALA A 18 6.60 14.42 22.10
N ILE A 19 7.82 13.89 22.18
CA ILE A 19 8.07 12.46 22.03
C ILE A 19 7.67 11.86 23.38
N ASP A 20 6.43 11.38 23.46
CA ASP A 20 5.93 10.68 24.65
C ASP A 20 6.35 9.22 24.57
N ASP A 21 7.42 8.88 25.30
CA ASP A 21 7.96 7.52 25.42
C ASP A 21 7.03 6.55 26.17
N ASN A 22 5.89 7.03 26.73
CA ASN A 22 4.88 6.20 27.39
C ASN A 22 3.69 5.84 26.49
N ARG A 23 3.90 5.85 25.17
CA ARG A 23 2.89 5.58 24.15
C ARG A 23 2.16 4.25 24.41
N ARG A 24 0.87 4.28 24.74
CA ARG A 24 0.03 3.08 24.70
C ARG A 24 -0.31 2.81 23.23
N GLU A 25 0.00 1.61 22.74
CA GLU A 25 0.13 1.31 21.30
C GLU A 25 -1.11 1.63 20.43
N ARG A 26 -2.30 1.78 21.03
CA ARG A 26 -3.55 2.13 20.33
C ARG A 26 -3.93 3.62 20.34
N GLY A 27 -3.22 4.47 21.06
CA GLY A 27 -3.57 5.90 21.14
C GLY A 27 -4.77 6.22 22.03
N ASP A 28 -5.25 5.26 22.82
CA ASP A 28 -6.38 5.41 23.75
C ASP A 28 -5.97 6.16 25.05
N TYR A 29 -5.39 7.36 24.92
CA TYR A 29 -4.90 8.14 26.08
C TYR A 29 -6.02 8.75 26.91
N ASN A 30 -7.17 9.01 26.28
CA ASN A 30 -8.35 9.54 26.95
C ASN A 30 -9.62 9.04 26.24
N LEU A 31 -10.50 8.36 26.97
CA LEU A 31 -11.77 7.86 26.44
C LEU A 31 -12.69 8.99 25.94
N GLU A 32 -12.55 10.19 26.49
CA GLU A 32 -13.30 11.38 26.08
C GLU A 32 -12.89 11.88 24.68
N PHE A 33 -11.61 11.74 24.33
CA PHE A 33 -11.07 12.13 23.02
C PHE A 33 -10.95 10.95 22.05
N ARG A 34 -11.46 9.77 22.43
CA ARG A 34 -11.49 8.63 21.53
C ARG A 34 -12.39 8.99 20.36
N LEU A 35 -11.80 9.03 19.16
CA LEU A 35 -12.54 9.19 17.93
C LEU A 35 -13.48 7.98 17.82
N ALA A 36 -14.79 8.23 17.98
CA ALA A 36 -15.80 7.21 17.81
C ALA A 36 -15.97 6.91 16.32
N ASP A 37 -16.07 5.63 15.99
CA ASP A 37 -16.43 5.22 14.64
C ASP A 37 -17.84 5.73 14.31
N ARG A 38 -18.00 6.32 13.14
CA ARG A 38 -19.32 6.73 12.65
C ARG A 38 -20.08 5.48 12.22
N VAL A 39 -21.11 5.10 12.98
CA VAL A 39 -21.99 3.99 12.64
C VAL A 39 -23.22 4.54 11.91
N TYR A 40 -23.51 3.98 10.73
CA TYR A 40 -24.69 4.32 9.94
C TYR A 40 -25.64 3.13 9.92
N GLU A 41 -26.75 3.24 10.62
CA GLU A 41 -27.79 2.21 10.72
C GLU A 41 -28.93 2.45 9.73
N GLY A 42 -29.80 1.45 9.56
CA GLY A 42 -30.94 1.49 8.64
C GLY A 42 -30.77 0.63 7.39
N ASP A 43 -31.75 0.70 6.50
CA ASP A 43 -31.67 0.04 5.19
C ASP A 43 -30.56 0.65 4.31
N LEU A 44 -30.27 -0.03 3.18
CA LEU A 44 -29.19 0.39 2.28
C LEU A 44 -29.36 1.83 1.80
N THR A 45 -30.59 2.22 1.43
CA THR A 45 -30.90 3.57 0.93
C THR A 45 -30.64 4.64 1.98
N THR A 46 -31.09 4.39 3.22
CA THR A 46 -30.86 5.27 4.37
C THR A 46 -29.38 5.43 4.66
N ARG A 47 -28.65 4.31 4.69
CA ARG A 47 -27.20 4.32 4.91
C ARG A 47 -26.44 5.08 3.83
N ILE A 48 -26.83 4.94 2.56
CA ILE A 48 -26.24 5.71 1.46
C ILE A 48 -26.48 7.22 1.67
N GLY A 49 -27.70 7.65 1.97
CA GLY A 49 -27.99 9.07 2.20
C GLY A 49 -27.23 9.66 3.38
N LEU A 50 -27.07 8.90 4.47
CA LEU A 50 -26.26 9.30 5.61
C LEU A 50 -24.77 9.41 5.25
N LEU A 51 -24.25 8.46 4.47
CA LEU A 51 -22.86 8.49 3.98
C LEU A 51 -22.60 9.69 3.07
N GLU A 52 -23.52 10.01 2.16
CA GLU A 52 -23.42 11.17 1.28
C GLU A 52 -23.36 12.47 2.09
N THR A 53 -24.21 12.58 3.12
CA THR A 53 -24.23 13.72 4.04
C THR A 53 -22.89 13.83 4.78
N ALA A 54 -22.43 12.74 5.39
CA ALA A 54 -21.16 12.70 6.11
C ALA A 54 -19.94 13.02 5.23
N LEU A 55 -19.95 12.57 3.96
CA LEU A 55 -18.93 12.90 2.97
C LEU A 55 -18.95 14.39 2.64
N SER A 56 -20.13 14.99 2.51
CA SER A 56 -20.28 16.43 2.29
C SER A 56 -19.70 17.26 3.45
N GLU A 57 -20.05 16.90 4.69
CA GLU A 57 -19.53 17.54 5.89
C GLU A 57 -18.01 17.42 5.99
N THR A 58 -17.47 16.22 5.71
CA THR A 58 -16.03 15.96 5.73
C THR A 58 -15.30 16.81 4.68
N ARG A 59 -15.86 16.94 3.48
CA ARG A 59 -15.31 17.83 2.43
C ARG A 59 -15.32 19.28 2.86
N HIS A 60 -16.39 19.73 3.52
CA HIS A 60 -16.48 21.09 4.03
C HIS A 60 -15.42 21.34 5.11
N LEU A 61 -15.23 20.41 6.04
CA LEU A 61 -14.17 20.49 7.05
C LEU A 61 -12.77 20.59 6.43
N ILE A 62 -12.48 19.75 5.43
CA ILE A 62 -11.20 19.77 4.70
C ILE A 62 -10.99 21.12 4.02
N ALA A 63 -12.03 21.67 3.37
CA ALA A 63 -11.95 22.96 2.71
C ALA A 63 -11.67 24.10 3.71
N CYS A 64 -12.41 24.14 4.82
CA CYS A 64 -12.20 25.14 5.88
C CYS A 64 -10.80 25.05 6.50
N PHE A 65 -10.34 23.83 6.80
CA PHE A 65 -9.00 23.60 7.35
C PHE A 65 -7.91 24.03 6.36
N THR A 66 -8.05 23.67 5.09
CA THR A 66 -7.10 24.06 4.03
C THR A 66 -7.05 25.57 3.87
N GLN A 67 -8.20 26.25 3.86
CA GLN A 67 -8.26 27.71 3.77
C GLN A 67 -7.58 28.38 4.95
N ALA A 68 -7.79 27.88 6.17
CA ALA A 68 -7.13 28.42 7.36
C ALA A 68 -5.60 28.29 7.30
N LEU A 69 -5.06 27.22 6.72
CA LEU A 69 -3.61 27.07 6.49
C LEU A 69 -3.07 28.04 5.44
N LEU A 70 -3.85 28.29 4.37
CA LEU A 70 -3.51 29.26 3.32
C LEU A 70 -3.51 30.70 3.86
N ASP A 71 -4.54 31.07 4.60
CA ASP A 71 -4.68 32.42 5.18
C ASP A 71 -3.55 32.74 6.16
N ARG A 72 -3.04 31.72 6.85
CA ARG A 72 -1.87 31.83 7.75
C ARG A 72 -0.53 31.79 7.02
N GLY A 73 -0.51 31.48 5.72
CA GLY A 73 0.72 31.32 4.94
C GLY A 73 1.55 30.07 5.28
N GLU A 74 0.97 29.08 5.98
CA GLU A 74 1.65 27.83 6.35
C GLU A 74 1.84 26.91 5.14
N VAL A 75 0.98 27.06 4.13
CA VAL A 75 1.01 26.34 2.85
C VAL A 75 0.65 27.30 1.71
N THR A 76 0.99 26.96 0.47
CA THR A 76 0.56 27.69 -0.73
C THR A 76 -0.27 26.80 -1.65
N MET A 77 -1.15 27.42 -2.45
CA MET A 77 -1.94 26.69 -3.45
C MET A 77 -1.07 25.99 -4.49
N ASP A 78 0.03 26.61 -4.90
CA ASP A 78 0.99 26.00 -5.84
C ASP A 78 1.64 24.76 -5.23
N ALA A 79 2.06 24.82 -3.96
CA ALA A 79 2.65 23.67 -3.27
C ALA A 79 1.65 22.52 -3.11
N LEU A 80 0.38 22.82 -2.80
CA LEU A 80 -0.69 21.81 -2.73
C LEU A 80 -0.93 21.16 -4.09
N THR A 81 -0.97 21.96 -5.15
CA THR A 81 -1.23 21.51 -6.53
C THR A 81 -0.09 20.62 -7.03
N GLU A 82 1.16 21.07 -6.86
CA GLU A 82 2.34 20.30 -7.25
C GLU A 82 2.46 18.99 -6.49
N ASN A 83 2.21 19.00 -5.18
CA ASN A 83 2.25 17.76 -4.41
C ASN A 83 1.14 16.78 -4.81
N ARG A 84 -0.07 17.25 -5.13
CA ARG A 84 -1.14 16.39 -5.65
C ARG A 84 -0.74 15.77 -6.99
N ARG A 85 -0.16 16.56 -7.89
CA ARG A 85 0.35 16.07 -9.17
C ARG A 85 1.39 14.96 -8.95
N ARG A 86 2.39 15.22 -8.11
CA ARG A 86 3.44 14.24 -7.77
C ARG A 86 2.87 12.95 -7.19
N LEU A 87 1.90 13.03 -6.28
CA LEU A 87 1.26 11.85 -5.68
C LEU A 87 0.47 11.05 -6.72
N ASN A 88 -0.22 11.71 -7.65
CA ASN A 88 -0.97 11.06 -8.72
C ASN A 88 -0.07 10.37 -9.76
N GLU A 89 1.18 10.80 -9.89
CA GLU A 89 2.17 10.17 -10.76
C GLU A 89 2.81 8.93 -10.12
N LEU A 90 2.70 8.76 -8.79
CA LEU A 90 3.18 7.56 -8.11
C LEU A 90 2.21 6.39 -8.31
N GLY A 91 2.75 5.25 -8.69
CA GLY A 91 2.00 4.01 -8.83
C GLY A 91 2.89 2.78 -8.71
N TYR A 92 2.29 1.61 -8.82
CA TYR A 92 2.98 0.33 -8.61
C TYR A 92 3.96 -0.06 -9.74
N ARG A 93 4.06 0.73 -10.81
CA ARG A 93 4.89 0.44 -12.00
C ARG A 93 6.38 0.27 -11.68
N ASN A 94 6.89 0.99 -10.69
CA ASN A 94 8.26 0.79 -10.22
C ASN A 94 8.41 -0.60 -9.57
N GLY A 95 7.46 -1.03 -8.74
CA GLY A 95 7.36 -2.40 -8.24
C GLY A 95 7.34 -3.45 -9.35
N ALA A 96 6.54 -3.22 -10.39
CA ALA A 96 6.46 -4.10 -11.55
C ALA A 96 7.82 -4.28 -12.27
N ARG A 97 8.54 -3.17 -12.48
CA ARG A 97 9.90 -3.20 -13.06
C ARG A 97 10.89 -3.97 -12.19
N ILE A 98 10.82 -3.79 -10.86
CA ILE A 98 11.68 -4.50 -9.90
C ILE A 98 11.42 -6.01 -9.97
N VAL A 99 10.15 -6.41 -9.96
CA VAL A 99 9.75 -7.83 -10.06
C VAL A 99 10.18 -8.43 -11.39
N ALA A 100 9.91 -7.76 -12.50
CA ALA A 100 10.28 -8.25 -13.83
C ALA A 100 11.79 -8.43 -13.98
N ARG A 101 12.60 -7.46 -13.50
CA ARG A 101 14.05 -7.60 -13.46
C ARG A 101 14.47 -8.83 -12.65
N ALA A 102 13.92 -9.02 -11.45
CA ALA A 102 14.25 -10.16 -10.60
C ALA A 102 13.85 -11.52 -11.21
N TRP A 103 12.87 -11.56 -12.12
CA TRP A 103 12.50 -12.78 -12.84
C TRP A 103 13.42 -13.15 -13.99
N VAL A 104 14.13 -12.18 -14.58
CA VAL A 104 15.02 -12.41 -15.74
C VAL A 104 16.50 -12.36 -15.39
N ASP A 105 16.85 -11.76 -14.25
CA ASP A 105 18.22 -11.59 -13.76
C ASP A 105 18.36 -12.19 -12.35
N PRO A 106 18.80 -13.46 -12.23
CA PRO A 106 18.99 -14.11 -10.94
C PRO A 106 20.01 -13.41 -10.03
N GLU A 107 21.05 -12.78 -10.58
CA GLU A 107 22.05 -12.06 -9.78
C GLU A 107 21.45 -10.78 -9.19
N PHE A 108 20.65 -10.05 -9.97
CA PHE A 108 19.88 -8.93 -9.45
C PHE A 108 18.91 -9.38 -8.35
N LYS A 109 18.22 -10.51 -8.54
CA LYS A 109 17.31 -11.06 -7.53
C LYS A 109 18.03 -11.34 -6.21
N GLU A 110 19.20 -11.95 -6.24
CA GLU A 110 20.01 -12.17 -5.03
C GLU A 110 20.35 -10.85 -4.32
N ARG A 111 20.79 -9.83 -5.08
CA ARG A 111 21.06 -8.49 -4.52
C ARG A 111 19.80 -7.82 -3.97
N LEU A 112 18.67 -7.97 -4.65
CA LEU A 112 17.38 -7.42 -4.24
C LEU A 112 16.92 -8.01 -2.90
N LEU A 113 17.08 -9.32 -2.72
CA LEU A 113 16.71 -10.01 -1.48
C LEU A 113 17.66 -9.64 -0.32
N ALA A 114 18.95 -9.42 -0.60
CA ALA A 114 19.94 -9.06 0.41
C ALA A 114 19.86 -7.57 0.82
N THR A 115 19.81 -6.67 -0.16
CA THR A 115 19.91 -5.21 0.01
C THR A 115 18.92 -4.50 -0.91
N GLY A 116 17.62 -4.63 -0.63
CA GLY A 116 16.57 -4.19 -1.54
C GLY A 116 16.62 -2.71 -1.92
N ARG A 117 16.86 -1.81 -0.95
CA ARG A 117 16.92 -0.35 -1.21
C ARG A 117 18.09 0.01 -2.14
N GLU A 118 19.20 -0.71 -2.05
CA GLU A 118 20.39 -0.54 -2.86
C GLU A 118 20.16 -1.09 -4.27
N ALA A 119 19.65 -2.31 -4.39
CA ALA A 119 19.41 -2.98 -5.66
C ALA A 119 18.48 -2.19 -6.58
N VAL A 120 17.38 -1.62 -6.05
CA VAL A 120 16.42 -0.88 -6.89
C VAL A 120 17.01 0.38 -7.56
N ARG A 121 18.14 0.90 -7.06
CA ARG A 121 18.86 2.01 -7.70
C ARG A 121 19.50 1.62 -9.03
N GLU A 122 19.79 0.34 -9.24
CA GLU A 122 20.30 -0.18 -10.53
C GLU A 122 19.29 0.01 -11.67
N LEU A 123 18.00 0.21 -11.34
CA LEU A 123 16.91 0.45 -12.29
C LEU A 123 16.57 1.94 -12.48
N ASP A 124 17.44 2.84 -12.00
CA ASP A 124 17.19 4.28 -11.94
C ASP A 124 15.90 4.64 -11.17
N ILE A 125 15.48 3.78 -10.23
CA ILE A 125 14.33 4.03 -9.37
C ILE A 125 14.83 4.69 -8.08
N PRO A 126 14.54 5.98 -7.84
CA PRO A 126 14.91 6.63 -6.60
C PRO A 126 14.04 6.08 -5.46
N PRO A 127 14.62 5.42 -4.44
CA PRO A 127 13.83 4.81 -3.37
C PRO A 127 13.25 5.83 -2.37
N GLY A 128 13.42 7.13 -2.63
CA GLY A 128 12.84 8.21 -1.83
C GLY A 128 13.19 8.13 -0.34
N ARG A 129 12.18 8.42 0.49
CA ARG A 129 12.22 8.47 1.96
C ARG A 129 12.18 7.10 2.62
N LEU A 130 12.09 6.02 1.84
CA LEU A 130 12.08 4.65 2.35
C LEU A 130 13.31 4.35 3.22
N GLY A 131 13.11 3.92 4.46
CA GLY A 131 14.22 3.49 5.33
C GLY A 131 14.88 2.22 4.81
N LYS A 132 14.17 1.09 4.93
CA LYS A 132 14.60 -0.22 4.46
C LYS A 132 13.51 -0.89 3.62
N LEU A 133 13.88 -1.44 2.46
CA LEU A 133 13.02 -2.30 1.65
C LEU A 133 13.25 -3.77 2.05
N GLY A 134 12.21 -4.44 2.53
CA GLY A 134 12.19 -5.89 2.68
C GLY A 134 11.50 -6.51 1.46
N VAL A 135 12.10 -7.55 0.88
CA VAL A 135 11.52 -8.27 -0.25
C VAL A 135 11.17 -9.68 0.20
N ALA A 136 9.88 -9.99 0.18
CA ALA A 136 9.33 -11.27 0.62
C ALA A 136 9.02 -12.13 -0.60
N GLU A 137 9.91 -13.06 -0.92
CA GLU A 137 9.79 -13.92 -2.10
C GLU A 137 8.77 -15.05 -1.89
N ASN A 138 7.81 -15.14 -2.82
CA ASN A 138 6.95 -16.31 -2.94
C ASN A 138 7.68 -17.43 -3.67
N THR A 139 7.64 -18.63 -3.09
CA THR A 139 8.24 -19.86 -3.64
C THR A 139 7.20 -20.98 -3.67
N ASP A 140 7.61 -22.17 -4.09
CA ASP A 140 6.74 -23.36 -4.08
C ASP A 140 6.48 -23.87 -2.66
N GLU A 141 7.21 -23.37 -1.66
CA GLU A 141 7.05 -23.70 -0.25
C GLU A 141 6.42 -22.56 0.56
N ALA A 142 6.44 -21.32 0.06
CA ALA A 142 5.99 -20.13 0.81
C ALA A 142 5.11 -19.18 -0.01
N HIS A 143 4.05 -18.69 0.63
CA HIS A 143 3.23 -17.57 0.16
C HIS A 143 3.28 -16.44 1.16
N ASN A 144 3.76 -15.28 0.76
CA ASN A 144 3.86 -14.11 1.62
C ASN A 144 2.68 -13.18 1.39
N ILE A 145 2.23 -12.54 2.47
CA ILE A 145 1.25 -11.46 2.41
C ILE A 145 1.66 -10.35 3.37
N VAL A 146 1.57 -9.09 2.93
CA VAL A 146 2.04 -7.92 3.68
C VAL A 146 0.89 -7.24 4.39
N VAL A 147 1.09 -6.89 5.66
CA VAL A 147 0.14 -6.10 6.46
C VAL A 147 0.88 -5.03 7.26
N CYS A 148 0.15 -4.02 7.73
CA CYS A 148 0.59 -3.16 8.81
C CYS A 148 -0.54 -3.09 9.83
N THR A 149 -0.45 -3.91 10.88
CA THR A 149 -1.52 -4.03 11.89
C THR A 149 -1.75 -2.74 12.66
N LEU A 150 -0.71 -1.91 12.82
CA LEU A 150 -0.75 -0.69 13.62
C LEU A 150 -1.29 0.53 12.86
N CYS A 151 -1.17 0.57 11.54
CA CYS A 151 -1.62 1.71 10.74
C CYS A 151 -1.84 1.35 9.26
N SER A 152 -0.86 1.66 8.42
CA SER A 152 -0.91 1.49 6.96
C SER A 152 0.47 1.59 6.30
N CYS A 153 1.55 1.22 7.00
CA CYS A 153 2.93 1.31 6.49
C CYS A 153 3.11 0.58 5.15
N TYR A 154 3.50 1.31 4.11
CA TYR A 154 3.70 0.77 2.76
C TYR A 154 4.87 1.50 2.05
N PRO A 155 5.62 0.86 1.13
CA PRO A 155 6.71 1.52 0.41
C PRO A 155 6.19 2.44 -0.72
N HIS A 156 5.50 3.53 -0.34
CA HIS A 156 4.79 4.42 -1.27
C HIS A 156 5.67 5.01 -2.39
N ASP A 157 6.92 5.37 -2.09
CA ASP A 157 7.84 5.93 -3.10
C ASP A 157 8.17 4.93 -4.22
N LEU A 158 7.99 3.62 -3.97
CA LEU A 158 8.24 2.56 -4.93
C LEU A 158 6.96 1.97 -5.51
N LEU A 159 5.90 1.84 -4.71
CA LEU A 159 4.72 1.07 -5.10
C LEU A 159 3.44 1.92 -5.24
N GLY A 160 3.52 3.22 -5.00
CA GLY A 160 2.34 4.08 -4.92
C GLY A 160 1.47 3.76 -3.70
N ASP A 161 0.17 3.99 -3.80
CA ASP A 161 -0.76 3.64 -2.73
C ASP A 161 -1.11 2.15 -2.74
N PRO A 162 -1.23 1.52 -1.57
CA PRO A 162 -1.70 0.14 -1.50
C PRO A 162 -3.17 0.06 -1.90
N PRO A 163 -3.66 -1.14 -2.27
CA PRO A 163 -5.08 -1.38 -2.49
C PRO A 163 -5.94 -0.88 -1.30
N TRP A 164 -7.14 -0.38 -1.58
CA TRP A 164 -7.96 0.33 -0.59
C TRP A 164 -8.24 -0.51 0.67
N TRP A 165 -8.41 -1.82 0.53
CA TRP A 165 -8.73 -2.76 1.60
C TRP A 165 -7.58 -2.95 2.60
N TYR A 166 -6.34 -2.63 2.20
CA TYR A 166 -5.13 -2.75 3.04
C TYR A 166 -5.25 -1.96 4.35
N ARG A 167 -5.98 -0.83 4.30
CA ARG A 167 -6.17 0.07 5.44
C ARG A 167 -7.33 -0.33 6.35
N THR A 168 -8.12 -1.34 5.99
CA THR A 168 -9.30 -1.75 6.75
C THR A 168 -8.91 -2.56 7.99
N ASP A 169 -9.61 -2.34 9.09
CA ASP A 169 -9.37 -3.11 10.32
C ASP A 169 -9.77 -4.58 10.16
N GLY A 170 -10.78 -4.86 9.32
CA GLY A 170 -11.19 -6.21 8.95
C GLY A 170 -10.02 -7.00 8.35
N TYR A 171 -9.31 -6.43 7.38
CA TYR A 171 -8.11 -7.06 6.83
C TYR A 171 -7.03 -7.25 7.90
N LYS A 172 -6.64 -6.16 8.59
CA LYS A 172 -5.53 -6.15 9.55
C LYS A 172 -5.69 -7.17 10.67
N GLN A 173 -6.89 -7.28 11.23
CA GLN A 173 -7.16 -8.19 12.34
C GLN A 173 -7.24 -9.64 11.88
N ARG A 174 -7.93 -9.90 10.77
CA ARG A 174 -8.17 -11.27 10.29
C ARG A 174 -6.91 -11.90 9.72
N ILE A 175 -6.11 -11.13 8.96
CA ILE A 175 -4.95 -11.70 8.26
C ILE A 175 -3.86 -12.23 9.21
N VAL A 176 -3.72 -11.64 10.41
CA VAL A 176 -2.77 -12.16 11.41
C VAL A 176 -3.35 -13.29 12.26
N ALA A 177 -4.68 -13.42 12.34
CA ALA A 177 -5.35 -14.43 13.15
C ALA A 177 -5.55 -15.75 12.38
N ASP A 178 -6.04 -15.66 11.14
CA ASP A 178 -6.22 -16.80 10.25
C ASP A 178 -5.88 -16.37 8.81
N PRO A 179 -4.58 -16.38 8.44
CA PRO A 179 -4.14 -15.83 7.17
C PRO A 179 -4.71 -16.58 5.97
N ARG A 180 -4.77 -17.92 6.03
CA ARG A 180 -5.20 -18.72 4.88
C ARG A 180 -6.69 -18.53 4.61
N GLU A 181 -7.52 -18.57 5.65
CA GLU A 181 -8.96 -18.33 5.49
C GLU A 181 -9.23 -16.90 5.03
N THR A 182 -8.51 -15.92 5.59
CA THR A 182 -8.66 -14.51 5.18
C THR A 182 -8.33 -14.30 3.72
N ILE A 183 -7.23 -14.88 3.23
CA ILE A 183 -6.82 -14.77 1.81
C ILE A 183 -7.90 -15.38 0.91
N ARG A 184 -8.42 -16.56 1.26
CA ARG A 184 -9.48 -17.24 0.52
C ARG A 184 -10.77 -16.42 0.48
N ASP A 185 -11.25 -15.96 1.62
CA ASP A 185 -12.52 -15.24 1.74
C ASP A 185 -12.47 -13.85 1.10
N MET A 186 -11.40 -13.08 1.36
CA MET A 186 -11.34 -11.70 0.90
C MET A 186 -10.91 -11.57 -0.57
N PHE A 187 -10.08 -12.47 -1.06
CA PHE A 187 -9.44 -12.34 -2.38
C PHE A 187 -9.77 -13.50 -3.34
N GLY A 188 -10.45 -14.54 -2.87
CA GLY A 188 -10.74 -15.73 -3.68
C GLY A 188 -9.50 -16.56 -4.03
N LEU A 189 -8.37 -16.31 -3.35
CA LEU A 189 -7.11 -17.01 -3.59
C LEU A 189 -6.98 -18.22 -2.66
N ASP A 190 -6.98 -19.42 -3.22
CA ASP A 190 -6.75 -20.65 -2.45
C ASP A 190 -5.27 -21.03 -2.50
N VAL A 191 -4.52 -20.63 -1.47
CA VAL A 191 -3.11 -21.02 -1.35
C VAL A 191 -3.04 -22.52 -1.04
N ALA A 192 -2.20 -23.25 -1.77
CA ALA A 192 -2.01 -24.69 -1.57
C ALA A 192 -1.66 -25.03 -0.11
N PRO A 193 -2.21 -26.11 0.47
CA PRO A 193 -2.03 -26.45 1.89
C PRO A 193 -0.56 -26.74 2.27
N GLU A 194 0.25 -27.19 1.32
CA GLU A 194 1.68 -27.48 1.46
C GLU A 194 2.53 -26.19 1.55
N ARG A 195 2.02 -25.07 1.01
CA ARG A 195 2.70 -23.77 1.06
C ARG A 195 2.43 -23.09 2.39
N THR A 196 3.49 -22.71 3.09
CA THR A 196 3.42 -21.94 4.33
C THR A 196 2.99 -20.51 4.03
N VAL A 197 1.93 -20.04 4.68
CA VAL A 197 1.52 -18.63 4.56
C VAL A 197 2.30 -17.77 5.56
N MET A 198 3.09 -16.84 5.05
CA MET A 198 3.98 -15.96 5.82
C MET A 198 3.42 -14.54 5.85
N VAL A 199 2.88 -14.14 7.01
CA VAL A 199 2.38 -12.77 7.19
C VAL A 199 3.55 -11.83 7.54
N ARG A 200 3.76 -10.81 6.70
CA ARG A 200 4.82 -9.80 6.84
C ARG A 200 4.22 -8.53 7.44
N ASP A 201 4.22 -8.45 8.77
CA ASP A 201 3.71 -7.28 9.47
C ASP A 201 4.76 -6.15 9.55
N SER A 202 4.41 -4.98 9.03
CA SER A 202 5.28 -3.80 8.91
C SER A 202 5.24 -2.96 10.19
N THR A 203 5.70 -3.53 11.31
CA THR A 203 5.73 -2.90 12.65
C THR A 203 7.00 -2.08 12.92
N SER A 204 8.00 -2.17 12.04
CA SER A 204 9.28 -1.45 12.14
C SER A 204 9.46 -0.43 11.01
N ASP A 205 10.68 0.05 10.80
CA ASP A 205 11.08 0.91 9.67
C ASP A 205 11.27 0.14 8.35
N VAL A 206 11.15 -1.19 8.37
CA VAL A 206 11.07 -2.02 7.17
C VAL A 206 9.74 -1.81 6.47
N ARG A 207 9.77 -1.63 5.16
CA ARG A 207 8.57 -1.71 4.32
C ARG A 207 8.71 -2.93 3.42
N TRP A 208 7.74 -3.82 3.51
CA TRP A 208 7.74 -5.05 2.74
C TRP A 208 7.07 -4.88 1.38
N MET A 209 7.64 -5.52 0.37
CA MET A 209 6.99 -5.85 -0.88
C MET A 209 7.05 -7.36 -1.09
N VAL A 210 6.04 -7.93 -1.72
CA VAL A 210 6.08 -9.33 -2.18
C VAL A 210 6.78 -9.37 -3.54
N LEU A 211 7.70 -10.32 -3.69
CA LEU A 211 8.20 -10.75 -5.00
C LEU A 211 7.38 -11.98 -5.41
N PRO A 212 6.35 -11.82 -6.28
CA PRO A 212 5.51 -12.94 -6.69
C PRO A 212 6.31 -13.94 -7.53
N ARG A 213 5.81 -15.17 -7.62
CA ARG A 213 6.36 -16.17 -8.54
C ARG A 213 6.14 -15.71 -9.98
N ARG A 214 7.10 -16.02 -10.85
CA ARG A 214 6.92 -15.83 -12.29
C ARG A 214 5.85 -16.80 -12.78
N PRO A 215 4.78 -16.33 -13.45
CA PRO A 215 3.78 -17.22 -14.01
C PRO A 215 4.36 -18.13 -15.09
N GLU A 216 3.88 -19.36 -15.17
CA GLU A 216 4.22 -20.33 -16.23
C GLU A 216 3.80 -19.79 -17.60
N GLY A 217 4.49 -20.25 -18.66
CA GLY A 217 4.17 -19.86 -20.05
C GLY A 217 4.66 -18.46 -20.43
N THR A 218 5.56 -17.88 -19.62
CA THR A 218 6.13 -16.56 -19.85
C THR A 218 7.61 -16.59 -20.25
N GLU A 219 8.18 -17.76 -20.53
CA GLU A 219 9.62 -17.97 -20.75
C GLU A 219 10.19 -17.09 -21.88
N GLY A 220 9.38 -16.83 -22.92
CA GLY A 220 9.75 -16.01 -24.07
C GLY A 220 9.43 -14.52 -23.95
N MET A 221 8.77 -14.08 -22.89
CA MET A 221 8.38 -12.67 -22.70
C MET A 221 9.60 -11.81 -22.35
N SER A 222 9.64 -10.60 -22.89
CA SER A 222 10.59 -9.56 -22.53
C SER A 222 10.35 -9.05 -21.09
N GLU A 223 11.36 -8.38 -20.52
CA GLU A 223 11.24 -7.75 -19.20
C GLU A 223 10.07 -6.76 -19.11
N GLU A 224 9.80 -6.02 -20.19
CA GLU A 224 8.69 -5.06 -20.25
C GLU A 224 7.32 -5.76 -20.27
N GLU A 225 7.18 -6.83 -21.07
CA GLU A 225 5.96 -7.63 -21.11
C GLU A 225 5.70 -8.32 -19.75
N LEU A 226 6.74 -8.83 -19.11
CA LEU A 226 6.65 -9.40 -17.75
C LEU A 226 6.22 -8.36 -16.72
N ALA A 227 6.74 -7.13 -16.78
CA ALA A 227 6.31 -6.06 -15.90
C ALA A 227 4.82 -5.74 -16.08
N GLY A 228 4.28 -5.91 -17.30
CA GLY A 228 2.86 -5.75 -17.60
C GLY A 228 1.93 -6.73 -16.88
N LEU A 229 2.45 -7.87 -16.39
CA LEU A 229 1.67 -8.88 -15.65
C LEU A 229 1.55 -8.57 -14.16
N VAL A 230 2.41 -7.70 -13.61
CA VAL A 230 2.47 -7.43 -12.17
C VAL A 230 1.36 -6.46 -11.77
N THR A 231 0.60 -6.81 -10.74
CA THR A 231 -0.48 -5.98 -10.18
C THR A 231 -0.09 -5.40 -8.81
N ALA A 232 -0.80 -4.37 -8.34
CA ALA A 232 -0.62 -3.84 -6.99
C ALA A 232 -0.93 -4.90 -5.92
N GLU A 233 -1.93 -5.73 -6.18
CA GLU A 233 -2.36 -6.86 -5.37
C GLU A 233 -1.27 -7.94 -5.25
N SER A 234 -0.61 -8.28 -6.36
CA SER A 234 0.50 -9.26 -6.36
C SER A 234 1.71 -8.78 -5.54
N LEU A 235 1.93 -7.45 -5.49
CA LEU A 235 3.00 -6.83 -4.70
C LEU A 235 2.69 -6.78 -3.19
N VAL A 236 1.43 -6.99 -2.81
CA VAL A 236 1.01 -7.19 -1.40
C VAL A 236 0.90 -8.67 -1.05
N GLY A 237 0.68 -9.54 -2.05
CA GLY A 237 0.48 -10.98 -1.87
C GLY A 237 -0.99 -11.39 -1.73
N SER A 238 -1.93 -10.53 -2.13
CA SER A 238 -3.37 -10.84 -2.16
C SER A 238 -3.81 -11.49 -3.48
N GLU A 239 -2.92 -11.58 -4.45
CA GLU A 239 -3.17 -12.19 -5.76
C GLU A 239 -1.94 -13.01 -6.17
N GLU A 240 -2.17 -14.14 -6.85
CA GLU A 240 -1.16 -14.80 -7.67
C GLU A 240 -1.38 -14.45 -9.13
N ILE A 241 -0.31 -14.08 -9.82
CA ILE A 241 -0.38 -13.70 -11.23
C ILE A 241 -0.65 -14.98 -12.04
N PRO A 242 -1.79 -15.08 -12.74
CA PRO A 242 -2.11 -16.26 -13.51
C PRO A 242 -1.20 -16.36 -14.76
N PRO A 243 -1.01 -17.57 -15.33
CA PRO A 243 -0.45 -17.72 -16.66
C PRO A 243 -1.22 -16.87 -17.67
N PRO A 244 -0.55 -16.21 -18.63
CA PRO A 244 -1.25 -15.51 -19.70
C PRO A 244 -2.16 -16.49 -20.43
N THR A 245 -3.45 -16.16 -20.58
CA THR A 245 -4.33 -16.96 -21.44
C THR A 245 -3.88 -16.78 -22.88
N GLU A 246 -3.70 -17.86 -23.64
CA GLU A 246 -3.42 -17.80 -25.08
C GLU A 246 -4.41 -16.81 -25.72
N HIS A 247 -3.89 -15.71 -26.28
CA HIS A 247 -4.69 -14.80 -27.06
C HIS A 247 -5.25 -15.59 -28.25
N HIS A 248 -6.50 -16.01 -28.17
CA HIS A 248 -7.29 -16.25 -29.37
C HIS A 248 -7.39 -14.90 -30.08
N ASP A 249 -6.52 -14.74 -31.08
CA ASP A 249 -6.57 -13.70 -32.10
C ASP A 249 -8.04 -13.47 -32.50
N ARG A 250 -8.60 -12.34 -32.08
CA ARG A 250 -9.77 -11.77 -32.72
C ARG A 250 -9.26 -10.77 -33.73
N SER A 251 -8.93 -11.30 -34.90
CA SER A 251 -8.94 -10.61 -36.21
C SER A 251 -10.13 -9.67 -36.37
#